data_AF-A0A838PQH8-F1
#
_entry.id   AF-A0A838PQH8-F1
#
_cell.length_a   1.000
_cell.length_b   1.000
_cell.length_c   1.000
_cell.angle_alpha   90.00
_cell.angle_beta   90.00
_cell.angle_gamma   90.00
#
_symmetry.space_group_name_H-M   'P 1'
#
loop_
_entity.id
_entity.type
_entity.pdbx_description
1 polymer ?
#
loop_
_entity_poly.entity_id
_entity_poly.type
_entity_poly.pdbx_seq_one_letter_code
_entity_poly.pdbx_strand_id
1 'polypeptide(L)'
;MVTLDTLPPQRRAIIELLLRQGQRYDGVASMLDMPPTRVRELAREALSLLAPSASRRVDDEWRDQVADYVLGQQTGPESKATRGHLKRSQAARIWVSS
;
A
#
# COMPACT_ATOMS: atom_id res chain seq x y z
N MET A 1 -11.45 -11.74 8.17
CA MET A 1 -10.88 -10.81 7.17
C MET A 1 -11.09 -9.41 7.69
N VAL A 2 -10.03 -8.60 7.72
CA VAL A 2 -10.15 -7.16 7.97
C VAL A 2 -10.58 -6.55 6.65
N THR A 3 -11.80 -6.02 6.60
CA THR A 3 -12.31 -5.33 5.41
C THR A 3 -11.98 -3.84 5.51
N LEU A 4 -11.97 -3.15 4.37
CA LEU A 4 -11.77 -1.69 4.30
C LEU A 4 -12.68 -0.91 5.29
N ASP A 5 -13.85 -1.45 5.62
CA ASP A 5 -14.81 -0.87 6.57
C ASP A 5 -14.37 -0.85 8.03
N THR A 6 -13.33 -1.61 8.38
CA THR A 6 -12.75 -1.61 9.74
C THR A 6 -11.60 -0.60 9.89
N LEU A 7 -11.16 0.02 8.79
CA LEU A 7 -10.18 1.08 8.84
C LEU A 7 -10.80 2.39 9.33
N PRO A 8 -10.04 3.24 10.03
CA PRO A 8 -10.46 4.60 10.32
C PRO A 8 -10.92 5.32 9.05
N PRO A 9 -11.98 6.17 9.12
CA PRO A 9 -12.62 6.75 7.93
C PRO A 9 -11.63 7.45 7.00
N GLN A 10 -10.68 8.19 7.57
CA GLN A 10 -9.64 8.90 6.82
C GLN A 10 -8.71 7.94 6.05
N ARG A 11 -8.29 6.83 6.68
CA ARG A 11 -7.42 5.83 6.05
C ARG A 11 -8.16 5.05 4.97
N ARG A 12 -9.44 4.73 5.19
CA ARG A 12 -10.30 4.12 4.17
C ARG A 12 -10.42 5.01 2.94
N ALA A 13 -10.70 6.30 3.13
CA ALA A 13 -10.83 7.26 2.04
C ALA A 13 -9.55 7.33 1.19
N ILE A 14 -8.37 7.36 1.83
CA ILE A 14 -7.08 7.35 1.12
C ILE A 14 -6.94 6.08 0.25
N ILE A 15 -7.19 4.89 0.82
CA ILE A 15 -7.08 3.64 0.06
C ILE A 15 -8.10 3.57 -1.09
N GLU A 16 -9.32 4.06 -0.89
CA GLU A 16 -10.32 4.13 -1.94
C GLU A 16 -9.89 5.09 -3.06
N LEU A 17 -9.35 6.27 -2.75
CA LEU A 17 -8.84 7.20 -3.76
C LEU A 17 -7.68 6.58 -4.56
N LEU A 18 -6.74 5.92 -3.88
CA LEU A 18 -5.58 5.31 -4.53
C LEU A 18 -5.98 4.12 -5.40
N LEU A 19 -6.84 3.21 -4.91
CA LEU A 19 -7.18 1.97 -5.62
C LEU A 19 -8.34 2.14 -6.61
N ARG A 20 -9.43 2.85 -6.23
CA ARG A 20 -10.60 3.00 -7.12
C ARG A 20 -10.39 4.08 -8.17
N GLN A 21 -9.72 5.19 -7.80
CA GLN A 21 -9.49 6.29 -8.75
C GLN A 21 -8.09 6.23 -9.40
N GLY A 22 -7.23 5.29 -8.99
CA GLY A 22 -5.88 5.15 -9.53
C GLY A 22 -5.01 6.39 -9.28
N GLN A 23 -5.33 7.19 -8.26
CA GLN A 23 -4.62 8.42 -7.97
C GLN A 23 -3.21 8.15 -7.46
N ARG A 24 -2.29 9.08 -7.75
CA ARG A 24 -0.96 9.05 -7.14
C ARG A 24 -0.99 9.74 -5.77
N TYR A 25 -0.01 9.44 -4.92
CA TYR A 25 0.12 10.10 -3.62
C TYR A 25 0.09 11.62 -3.72
N ASP A 26 0.69 12.20 -4.76
CA ASP A 26 0.67 13.66 -5.00
C ASP A 26 -0.74 14.19 -5.26
N GLY A 27 -1.56 13.47 -6.02
CA GLY A 27 -2.95 13.85 -6.29
C GLY A 27 -3.81 13.80 -5.04
N VAL A 28 -3.69 12.73 -4.26
CA VAL A 28 -4.39 12.60 -2.97
C VAL A 28 -3.92 13.64 -1.96
N ALA A 29 -2.61 13.93 -1.93
CA ALA A 29 -2.01 14.97 -1.09
C ALA A 29 -2.60 16.35 -1.38
N SER A 30 -2.73 16.71 -2.66
CA SER A 30 -3.38 17.97 -3.07
C SER A 30 -4.86 18.01 -2.69
N MET A 31 -5.59 16.90 -2.79
CA MET A 31 -7.02 16.86 -2.43
C MET A 31 -7.27 16.95 -0.93
N LEU A 32 -6.38 16.38 -0.11
CA LEU A 32 -6.52 16.33 1.34
C LEU A 32 -5.72 17.42 2.07
N ASP A 33 -5.14 18.36 1.32
CA ASP A 33 -4.28 19.46 1.80
C ASP A 33 -3.22 18.96 2.82
N MET A 34 -2.48 17.93 2.42
CA MET A 34 -1.46 17.31 3.29
C MET A 34 -0.22 16.90 2.50
N PRO A 35 0.94 16.71 3.17
CA PRO A 35 2.16 16.31 2.48
C PRO A 35 2.04 14.92 1.80
N PRO A 36 2.60 14.72 0.59
CA PRO A 36 2.63 13.41 -0.08
C PRO A 36 3.31 12.31 0.76
N THR A 37 4.31 12.68 1.55
CA THR A 37 4.97 11.77 2.50
C THR A 37 3.99 11.26 3.55
N ARG A 38 3.09 12.13 4.04
CA ARG A 38 2.07 11.74 5.02
C ARG A 38 1.01 10.84 4.42
N VAL A 39 0.58 11.10 3.19
CA VAL A 39 -0.34 10.20 2.45
C VAL A 39 0.28 8.82 2.28
N ARG A 40 1.56 8.76 1.91
CA ARG A 40 2.31 7.51 1.76
C ARG A 40 2.37 6.71 3.05
N GLU A 41 2.72 7.34 4.17
CA GLU A 41 2.70 6.70 5.49
C GLU A 41 1.32 6.13 5.83
N LEU A 42 0.27 6.94 5.69
CA LEU A 42 -1.11 6.54 5.99
C LEU A 42 -1.58 5.38 5.10
N ALA A 43 -1.20 5.37 3.83
CA ALA A 43 -1.55 4.30 2.90
C ALA A 43 -0.83 2.98 3.25
N ARG A 44 0.45 3.04 3.62
CA ARG A 44 1.23 1.88 4.07
C ARG A 44 0.71 1.31 5.38
N GLU A 45 0.40 2.18 6.35
CA GLU A 45 -0.25 1.80 7.60
C GLU A 45 -1.58 1.11 7.32
N ALA A 46 -2.43 1.70 6.48
CA ALA A 46 -3.73 1.15 6.13
C ALA A 46 -3.60 -0.24 5.47
N LEU A 47 -2.68 -0.42 4.53
CA LEU A 47 -2.43 -1.72 3.89
C LEU A 47 -1.91 -2.77 4.88
N SER A 48 -1.05 -2.35 5.82
CA SER A 48 -0.55 -3.23 6.89
C SER A 48 -1.65 -3.67 7.84
N LEU A 49 -2.63 -2.80 8.10
CA LEU A 49 -3.79 -3.07 8.94
C LEU A 49 -4.81 -4.00 8.27
N LEU A 50 -4.94 -3.98 6.94
CA LEU A 50 -5.85 -4.86 6.20
C LEU A 50 -5.42 -6.34 6.25
N ALA A 51 -4.12 -6.61 6.33
CA ALA A 51 -3.61 -7.97 6.38
C ALA A 51 -2.43 -8.10 7.36
N PRO A 52 -2.67 -7.90 8.68
CA PRO A 52 -1.62 -7.75 9.68
C PRO A 52 -0.80 -9.03 9.89
N SER A 53 -1.42 -10.20 9.71
CA SER A 53 -0.74 -11.49 9.82
C SER A 53 0.16 -11.80 8.62
N ALA A 54 -0.18 -11.26 7.44
CA ALA A 54 0.61 -11.45 6.22
C ALA A 54 1.72 -10.40 6.13
N SER A 55 1.40 -9.14 6.46
CA SER A 55 2.36 -8.03 6.48
C SER A 55 3.51 -8.31 7.44
N ARG A 56 3.24 -8.80 8.66
CA ARG A 56 4.28 -9.16 9.66
C ARG A 56 5.27 -10.22 9.17
N ARG A 57 4.90 -11.04 8.18
CA ARG A 57 5.78 -12.07 7.60
C ARG A 57 6.69 -11.55 6.49
N VAL A 58 6.52 -10.30 6.08
CA VAL A 58 7.37 -9.59 5.12
C VAL A 58 8.30 -8.67 5.91
N ASP A 59 9.58 -8.61 5.50
CA ASP A 59 10.56 -7.71 6.11
C ASP A 59 10.10 -6.24 6.03
N ASP A 60 10.47 -5.41 7.02
CA ASP A 60 10.04 -4.00 7.09
C ASP A 60 10.40 -3.22 5.81
N GLU A 61 11.63 -3.39 5.31
CA GLU A 61 12.10 -2.73 4.08
C GLU A 61 11.26 -3.12 2.85
N TRP A 62 10.87 -4.39 2.76
CA TRP A 62 10.06 -4.89 1.65
C TRP A 62 8.58 -4.55 1.81
N ARG A 63 8.08 -4.38 3.03
CA ARG A 63 6.67 -3.99 3.25
C ARG A 63 6.34 -2.69 2.58
N ASP A 64 7.22 -1.72 2.74
CA ASP A 64 7.10 -0.39 2.16
C ASP A 64 7.08 -0.41 0.63
N GLN A 65 7.99 -1.19 0.03
CA GLN A 65 8.09 -1.36 -1.42
C GLN A 65 6.88 -2.10 -1.99
N VAL A 66 6.46 -3.18 -1.34
CA VAL A 66 5.28 -3.96 -1.76
C VAL A 66 4.01 -3.12 -1.61
N ALA A 67 3.88 -2.31 -0.57
CA ALA A 67 2.73 -1.44 -0.39
C ALA A 67 2.62 -0.39 -1.51
N ASP A 68 3.72 0.30 -1.81
CA ASP A 68 3.76 1.28 -2.90
C ASP A 68 3.49 0.62 -4.27
N TYR A 69 3.92 -0.63 -4.47
CA TYR A 69 3.63 -1.40 -5.67
C TYR A 69 2.14 -1.76 -5.82
N VAL A 70 1.52 -2.28 -4.75
CA VAL A 70 0.09 -2.64 -4.75
C VAL A 70 -0.78 -1.42 -4.98
N LEU A 71 -0.39 -0.27 -4.42
CA LEU A 71 -1.09 0.99 -4.57
C LEU A 71 -0.82 1.69 -5.92
N GLY A 72 -0.07 1.06 -6.83
CA GLY A 72 0.21 1.60 -8.16
C GLY A 72 1.14 2.81 -8.18
N GLN A 73 1.92 3.03 -7.12
CA GLN A 73 2.74 4.23 -6.95
C GLN A 73 4.13 4.09 -7.55
N GLN A 74 4.59 2.86 -7.76
CA GLN A 74 5.89 2.56 -8.37
C GLN A 74 5.84 2.57 -9.89
N THR A 75 6.90 3.13 -10.49
CA THR A 75 7.11 3.12 -11.95
C THR A 75 8.53 2.67 -12.29
N GLY A 76 8.70 2.03 -13.45
CA GLY A 76 10.04 1.73 -13.98
C GLY A 76 10.84 0.68 -13.18
N PRO A 77 12.11 0.95 -12.80
CA PRO A 77 12.99 -0.04 -12.16
C PRO A 77 12.48 -0.58 -10.82
N GLU A 78 11.90 0.27 -9.98
CA GLU A 78 11.38 -0.13 -8.65
C GLU A 78 10.26 -1.16 -8.78
N SER A 79 9.32 -0.91 -9.69
CA SER A 79 8.22 -1.83 -9.99
C SER A 79 8.74 -3.21 -10.45
N LYS A 80 9.83 -3.24 -11.23
CA LYS A 80 10.48 -4.50 -11.64
C LYS A 80 11.14 -5.21 -10.46
N ALA A 81 11.82 -4.49 -9.57
CA ALA A 81 12.46 -5.05 -8.39
C ALA A 81 11.41 -5.67 -7.45
N THR A 82 10.34 -4.94 -7.13
CA THR A 82 9.24 -5.42 -6.28
C THR A 82 8.53 -6.62 -6.90
N ARG A 83 8.26 -6.60 -8.21
CA ARG A 83 7.72 -7.77 -8.91
C ARG A 83 8.65 -8.98 -8.85
N GLY A 84 9.96 -8.77 -8.91
CA GLY A 84 10.98 -9.80 -8.72
C GLY A 84 10.94 -10.38 -7.30
N HIS A 85 10.78 -9.54 -6.28
CA HIS A 85 10.63 -9.99 -4.90
C HIS A 85 9.34 -10.79 -4.70
N LEU A 86 8.19 -10.31 -5.20
CA LEU A 86 6.91 -11.02 -5.13
C LEU A 86 7.02 -12.44 -5.71
N LYS A 87 7.71 -12.62 -6.84
CA LYS A 87 7.93 -13.96 -7.41
C LYS A 87 8.67 -14.91 -6.47
N ARG A 88 9.61 -14.39 -5.65
CA ARG A 88 10.46 -15.20 -4.76
C ARG A 88 9.89 -15.35 -3.35
N SER A 89 9.14 -14.37 -2.87
CA SER A 89 8.57 -14.35 -1.52
C SER A 89 7.12 -14.83 -1.52
N GLN A 90 6.88 -15.98 -0.89
CA GLN A 90 5.52 -16.48 -0.67
C GLN A 90 4.74 -15.59 0.30
N ALA A 91 5.39 -15.07 1.35
CA ALA A 91 4.77 -14.17 2.32
C ALA A 91 4.25 -12.89 1.64
N ALA A 92 5.05 -12.29 0.76
CA ALA A 92 4.65 -11.09 0.04
C ALA A 92 3.49 -11.39 -0.94
N ARG A 93 3.48 -12.55 -1.60
CA ARG A 93 2.34 -12.97 -2.45
C ARG A 93 1.04 -13.14 -1.67
N ILE A 94 1.11 -13.81 -0.52
CA ILE A 94 -0.06 -14.00 0.37
C ILE A 94 -0.59 -12.64 0.82
N TRP A 95 0.30 -11.70 1.14
CA TRP A 95 -0.10 -10.37 1.56
C TRP A 95 -0.83 -9.59 0.45
N VAL A 96 -0.31 -9.60 -0.79
CA VAL A 96 -0.92 -8.90 -1.93
C VAL A 96 -2.24 -9.53 -2.39
N SER A 97 -2.47 -10.81 -2.08
CA SER A 97 -3.68 -11.55 -2.48
C SER A 97 -4.74 -11.66 -1.37
N SER A 98 -4.48 -11.08 -0.20
CA SER A 98 -5.44 -10.99 0.92
C SER A 98 -6.38 -9.81 0.75
#